data_AF-A0A9C9JZ96-F1
#
_entry.id   AF-A0A9C9JZ96-F1
#
_cell.length_a   1.000
_cell.length_b   1.000
_cell.length_c   1.000
_cell.angle_alpha   90.00
_cell.angle_beta   90.00
_cell.angle_gamma   90.00
#
_symmetry.space_group_name_H-M   'P 1'
#
loop_
_entity.id
_entity.type
_entity.pdbx_description
1 polymer ?
#
loop_
_entity_poly.entity_id
_entity_poly.type
_entity_poly.pdbx_seq_one_letter_code
_entity_poly.pdbx_strand_id
1 'polypeptide(L)'
;MKLKWRRLLWLVFIYLYSSIFFYNFLSPFKNWLLVYIYTMILIVWLGVEYYEKRLFFQSGYLPARLYPLPIRTLFALFFYSSFIIGNATMVWWQRNQIGLYPVLQIIGILLLIFSIVLRWGTFNKKTITSRNISVFYLSLMLLIISLSFGYGSQFLILYTIFIGMPLILWQRRLELTAYAKFEDFVHNELNINRIKSKNYAKLWNEYLEGKTKRRAEE
;
A
#
# COMPACT_ATOMS: atom_id res chain seq x y z
N MET A 1 -2.29 17.43 -15.99
CA MET A 1 -1.27 16.95 -15.03
C MET A 1 0.07 17.57 -15.44
N LYS A 2 0.81 18.25 -14.55
CA LYS A 2 2.17 18.73 -14.89
C LYS A 2 3.13 17.54 -14.85
N LEU A 3 3.85 17.28 -15.94
CA LEU A 3 4.77 16.14 -16.05
C LEU A 3 5.98 16.35 -15.12
N LYS A 4 6.34 15.34 -14.31
CA LYS A 4 7.46 15.41 -13.36
C LYS A 4 8.68 14.68 -13.93
N TRP A 5 9.37 15.30 -14.89
CA TRP A 5 10.47 14.69 -15.67
C TRP A 5 11.51 13.94 -14.85
N ARG A 6 12.04 14.53 -13.76
CA ARG A 6 13.07 13.88 -12.91
C ARG A 6 12.61 12.52 -12.36
N ARG A 7 11.33 12.42 -11.97
CA ARG A 7 10.74 11.18 -11.44
C ARG A 7 10.44 10.21 -12.56
N LEU A 8 9.97 10.70 -13.70
CA LEU A 8 9.70 9.86 -14.86
C LEU A 8 10.99 9.18 -15.34
N LEU A 9 12.08 9.94 -15.50
CA LEU A 9 13.39 9.39 -15.86
C LEU A 9 13.88 8.33 -14.86
N TRP A 10 13.74 8.60 -13.56
CA TRP A 10 14.05 7.64 -12.52
C TRP A 10 13.23 6.35 -12.62
N LEU A 11 11.93 6.47 -12.92
CA LEU A 11 11.06 5.30 -13.12
C LEU A 11 11.42 4.50 -14.35
N VAL A 12 11.72 5.16 -15.46
CA VAL A 12 12.17 4.48 -16.69
C VAL A 12 13.46 3.71 -16.40
N PHE A 13 14.42 4.33 -15.71
CA PHE A 13 15.64 3.66 -15.29
C PHE A 13 15.38 2.44 -14.40
N ILE A 14 14.58 2.60 -13.34
CA ILE A 14 14.21 1.49 -12.44
C ILE A 14 13.51 0.37 -13.21
N TYR A 15 12.59 0.70 -14.12
CA TYR A 15 11.84 -0.28 -14.89
C TYR A 15 12.77 -1.09 -15.81
N LEU A 16 13.65 -0.41 -16.55
CA LEU A 16 14.61 -1.09 -17.43
C LEU A 16 15.57 -1.98 -16.64
N TYR A 17 16.13 -1.44 -15.55
CA TYR A 17 17.02 -2.20 -14.66
C TYR A 17 16.30 -3.44 -14.08
N SER A 18 15.10 -3.25 -13.54
CA SER A 18 14.33 -4.33 -12.91
C SER A 18 13.92 -5.38 -13.93
N SER A 19 13.54 -4.99 -15.15
CA SER A 19 13.18 -5.93 -16.22
C SER A 19 14.35 -6.86 -16.53
N ILE A 20 15.53 -6.30 -16.76
CA ILE A 20 16.75 -7.08 -17.06
C ILE A 20 17.14 -7.95 -15.86
N PHE A 21 17.15 -7.36 -14.66
CA PHE A 21 17.53 -8.07 -13.44
C PHE A 21 16.61 -9.26 -13.15
N PHE A 22 15.30 -9.05 -13.08
CA PHE A 22 14.36 -10.12 -12.75
C PHE A 22 14.21 -11.14 -13.87
N TYR A 23 14.36 -10.74 -15.14
CA TYR A 23 14.39 -11.70 -16.24
C TYR A 23 15.58 -12.66 -16.09
N ASN A 24 16.79 -12.12 -15.92
CA ASN A 24 17.99 -12.96 -15.76
C ASN A 24 17.96 -13.77 -14.47
N PHE A 25 17.41 -13.21 -13.40
CA PHE A 25 17.32 -13.86 -12.09
C PHE A 25 16.30 -15.01 -12.08
N LEU A 26 15.14 -14.84 -12.73
CA LEU A 26 14.05 -15.82 -12.66
C LEU A 26 14.05 -16.81 -13.84
N SER A 27 14.49 -16.42 -15.04
CA SER A 27 14.43 -17.27 -16.25
C SER A 27 15.08 -18.66 -16.17
N PRO A 28 16.10 -18.93 -15.34
CA PRO A 28 16.65 -20.27 -15.19
C PRO A 28 15.69 -21.26 -14.49
N PHE A 29 14.67 -20.77 -13.79
CA PHE A 29 13.80 -21.61 -12.96
C PHE A 29 12.52 -22.00 -13.70
N LYS A 30 11.96 -23.17 -13.38
CA LYS A 30 10.66 -23.56 -13.95
C LYS A 30 9.59 -22.55 -13.55
N ASN A 31 8.59 -22.37 -14.41
CA ASN A 31 7.39 -21.59 -14.06
C ASN A 31 7.65 -20.11 -13.74
N TRP A 32 8.80 -19.59 -14.18
CA TRP A 32 9.27 -18.25 -13.87
C TRP A 32 8.42 -17.13 -14.50
N LEU A 33 7.84 -17.37 -15.67
CA LEU A 33 7.22 -16.32 -16.48
C LEU A 33 6.05 -15.63 -15.75
N LEU A 34 5.18 -16.38 -15.09
CA LEU A 34 4.06 -15.80 -14.34
C LEU A 34 4.54 -14.99 -13.13
N VAL A 35 5.58 -15.46 -12.44
CA VAL A 35 6.19 -14.73 -11.32
C VAL A 35 6.90 -13.47 -11.79
N TYR A 36 7.55 -13.52 -12.96
CA TYR A 36 8.15 -12.36 -13.61
C TYR A 36 7.08 -11.33 -13.97
N ILE A 37 6.00 -11.75 -14.64
CA ILE A 37 4.87 -10.87 -14.97
C ILE A 37 4.29 -10.23 -13.70
N TYR A 38 4.02 -11.03 -12.67
CA TYR A 38 3.54 -10.54 -11.38
C TYR A 38 4.49 -9.49 -10.79
N THR A 39 5.78 -9.80 -10.73
CA THR A 39 6.82 -8.91 -10.19
C THR A 39 6.90 -7.60 -10.97
N MET A 40 6.82 -7.66 -12.29
CA MET A 40 6.86 -6.48 -13.15
C MET A 40 5.60 -5.60 -12.97
N ILE A 41 4.41 -6.19 -12.88
CA ILE A 41 3.18 -5.44 -12.57
C ILE A 41 3.31 -4.74 -11.20
N LEU A 42 3.83 -5.44 -10.19
CA LEU A 42 4.04 -4.87 -8.86
C LEU A 42 5.03 -3.70 -8.92
N ILE A 43 6.18 -3.86 -9.59
CA ILE A 43 7.21 -2.81 -9.73
C ILE A 43 6.66 -1.58 -10.47
N VAL A 44 5.91 -1.78 -11.56
CA VAL A 44 5.25 -0.69 -12.28
C VAL A 44 4.29 0.04 -11.35
N TRP A 45 3.50 -0.68 -10.56
CA TRP A 45 2.60 -0.07 -9.59
C TRP A 45 3.34 0.73 -8.48
N LEU A 46 4.40 0.15 -7.89
CA LEU A 46 5.28 0.87 -6.95
C LEU A 46 5.80 2.17 -7.57
N GLY A 47 6.19 2.09 -8.85
CA GLY A 47 6.64 3.24 -9.62
C GLY A 47 5.58 4.31 -9.79
N VAL A 48 4.35 3.91 -10.12
CA VAL A 48 3.21 4.83 -10.24
C VAL A 48 2.91 5.54 -8.93
N GLU A 49 2.89 4.83 -7.79
CA GLU A 49 2.67 5.47 -6.49
C GLU A 49 3.81 6.43 -6.12
N TYR A 50 5.06 6.06 -6.41
CA TYR A 50 6.22 6.94 -6.24
C TYR A 50 6.08 8.21 -7.08
N TYR A 51 5.72 8.09 -8.36
CA TYR A 51 5.52 9.24 -9.27
C TYR A 51 4.50 10.23 -8.71
N GLU A 52 3.40 9.71 -8.20
CA GLU A 52 2.28 10.47 -7.64
C GLU A 52 2.53 11.05 -6.24
N LYS A 53 3.69 10.79 -5.62
CA LYS A 53 3.99 11.19 -4.22
C LYS A 53 3.01 10.55 -3.22
N ARG A 54 2.48 9.37 -3.53
CA ARG A 54 1.59 8.66 -2.62
C ARG A 54 2.42 7.84 -1.64
N LEU A 55 1.90 7.70 -0.43
CA LEU A 55 2.48 6.84 0.58
C LEU A 55 2.05 5.41 0.30
N PHE A 56 3.01 4.48 0.19
CA PHE A 56 2.72 3.13 -0.28
C PHE A 56 1.98 2.25 0.75
N PHE A 57 2.03 2.58 2.04
CA PHE A 57 1.34 1.81 3.08
C PHE A 57 0.29 2.63 3.83
N GLN A 58 0.18 3.91 3.53
CA GLN A 58 -0.69 4.85 4.24
C GLN A 58 -1.63 5.52 3.24
N SER A 59 -2.87 5.77 3.65
CA SER A 59 -3.88 6.36 2.76
C SER A 59 -3.52 7.80 2.34
N GLY A 60 -2.72 8.49 3.16
CA GLY A 60 -2.43 9.92 3.01
C GLY A 60 -3.55 10.83 3.51
N TYR A 61 -4.59 10.28 4.16
CA TYR A 61 -5.63 11.07 4.81
C TYR A 61 -5.21 11.54 6.21
N LEU A 62 -4.26 10.88 6.87
CA LEU A 62 -3.70 11.45 8.09
C LEU A 62 -2.47 12.32 7.76
N PRO A 63 -2.28 13.49 8.39
CA PRO A 63 -1.02 14.22 8.33
C PRO A 63 0.17 13.32 8.66
N ALA A 64 1.26 13.42 7.89
CA ALA A 64 2.41 12.51 8.01
C ALA A 64 2.98 12.39 9.44
N ARG A 65 2.93 13.49 10.21
CA ARG A 65 3.37 13.58 11.61
C ARG A 65 2.56 12.75 12.60
N LEU A 66 1.33 12.38 12.25
CA LEU A 66 0.44 11.63 13.14
C LEU A 66 0.49 10.12 12.88
N TYR A 67 1.15 9.66 11.81
CA TYR A 67 1.38 8.24 11.60
C TYR A 67 2.48 7.74 12.55
N PRO A 68 2.20 6.76 13.44
CA PRO A 68 3.20 6.25 14.36
C PRO A 68 4.39 5.62 13.61
N LEU A 69 5.60 6.09 13.90
CA LEU A 69 6.82 5.60 13.26
C LEU A 69 6.98 4.06 13.36
N PRO A 70 6.74 3.42 14.52
CA PRO A 70 6.93 1.96 14.64
C PRO A 70 6.08 1.16 13.65
N ILE A 71 4.82 1.56 13.45
CA ILE A 71 3.90 0.85 12.56
C ILE A 71 4.34 1.01 11.10
N ARG A 72 4.81 2.21 10.72
CA ARG A 72 5.34 2.47 9.38
C ARG A 72 6.57 1.59 9.10
N THR A 73 7.47 1.48 10.07
CA THR A 73 8.68 0.66 9.97
C THR A 73 8.35 -0.82 9.88
N LEU A 74 7.44 -1.32 10.72
CA LEU A 74 6.97 -2.71 10.67
C LEU A 74 6.32 -3.03 9.32
N PHE A 75 5.58 -2.09 8.75
CA PHE A 75 4.96 -2.28 7.42
C PHE A 75 5.97 -2.38 6.31
N ALA A 76 6.94 -1.46 6.31
CA ALA A 76 8.03 -1.49 5.35
C ALA A 76 8.81 -2.81 5.47
N LEU A 77 9.17 -3.20 6.69
CA LEU A 77 9.88 -4.45 6.96
C LEU A 77 9.09 -5.66 6.46
N PHE A 78 7.79 -5.74 6.78
CA PHE A 78 6.91 -6.80 6.28
C PHE A 78 6.87 -6.85 4.76
N PHE A 79 6.67 -5.73 4.09
CA PHE A 79 6.53 -5.71 2.63
C PHE A 79 7.84 -6.07 1.91
N TYR A 80 8.96 -5.46 2.33
CA TYR A 80 10.26 -5.73 1.68
C TYR A 80 10.75 -7.14 1.97
N SER A 81 10.56 -7.64 3.19
CA SER A 81 10.86 -9.06 3.48
C SER A 81 9.94 -10.00 2.70
N SER A 82 8.65 -9.67 2.55
CA SER A 82 7.73 -10.48 1.73
C SER A 82 8.19 -10.58 0.28
N PHE A 83 8.70 -9.48 -0.29
CA PHE A 83 9.25 -9.48 -1.64
C PHE A 83 10.50 -10.38 -1.74
N ILE A 84 11.42 -10.30 -0.77
CA ILE A 84 12.62 -11.15 -0.72
C ILE A 84 12.24 -12.63 -0.58
N ILE A 85 11.34 -12.96 0.36
CA ILE A 85 10.84 -14.32 0.58
C ILE A 85 10.16 -14.85 -0.68
N GLY A 86 9.37 -14.03 -1.38
CA GLY A 86 8.70 -14.42 -2.61
C GLY A 86 9.68 -14.82 -3.71
N ASN A 87 10.68 -13.98 -3.95
CA ASN A 87 11.78 -14.29 -4.88
C ASN A 87 12.58 -15.53 -4.41
N ALA A 88 12.88 -15.63 -3.12
CA ALA A 88 13.59 -16.78 -2.55
C ALA A 88 12.80 -18.08 -2.70
N THR A 89 11.47 -18.04 -2.67
CA THR A 89 10.60 -19.22 -2.90
C THR A 89 10.73 -19.77 -4.33
N MET A 90 11.05 -18.92 -5.31
CA MET A 90 11.31 -19.39 -6.68
C MET A 90 12.71 -19.96 -6.86
N VAL A 91 13.70 -19.34 -6.21
CA VAL A 91 15.12 -19.63 -6.46
C VAL A 91 15.67 -20.70 -5.53
N TRP A 92 15.49 -20.54 -4.21
CA TRP A 92 16.13 -21.39 -3.19
C TRP A 92 15.14 -22.28 -2.43
N TRP A 93 13.91 -21.81 -2.21
CA TRP A 93 12.91 -22.48 -1.37
C TRP A 93 11.76 -23.06 -2.18
N GLN A 94 12.07 -23.70 -3.31
CA GLN A 94 11.08 -24.29 -4.21
C GLN A 94 10.16 -25.31 -3.52
N ARG A 95 10.63 -25.97 -2.46
CA ARG A 95 9.80 -26.89 -1.64
C ARG A 95 8.64 -26.20 -0.93
N ASN A 96 8.72 -24.88 -0.69
CA ASN A 96 7.65 -24.08 -0.08
C ASN A 96 6.64 -23.58 -1.12
N GLN A 97 6.76 -23.98 -2.38
CA GLN A 97 5.79 -23.63 -3.41
C GLN A 97 4.48 -24.39 -3.20
N ILE A 98 3.37 -23.71 -3.46
CA ILE A 98 2.05 -24.33 -3.40
C ILE A 98 1.85 -25.17 -4.67
N GLY A 99 1.47 -26.44 -4.51
CA GLY A 99 1.36 -27.42 -5.60
C GLY A 99 0.24 -27.17 -6.64
N LEU A 100 -0.45 -26.03 -6.58
CA LEU A 100 -1.55 -25.67 -7.49
C LEU A 100 -1.11 -24.67 -8.59
N TYR A 101 0.14 -24.77 -9.03
CA TYR A 101 0.64 -23.99 -10.17
C TYR A 101 -0.06 -24.44 -11.47
N PRO A 102 -0.46 -23.55 -12.41
CA PRO A 102 -0.31 -22.08 -12.41
C PRO A 102 -1.51 -21.31 -11.81
N VAL A 103 -2.55 -22.01 -11.33
CA VAL A 103 -3.85 -21.42 -10.99
C VAL A 103 -3.70 -20.35 -9.89
N LEU A 104 -2.91 -20.62 -8.86
CA LEU A 104 -2.72 -19.67 -7.76
C LEU A 104 -1.98 -18.40 -8.19
N GLN A 105 -1.02 -18.50 -9.10
CA GLN A 105 -0.28 -17.33 -9.61
C GLN A 105 -1.21 -16.43 -10.42
N ILE A 106 -2.09 -17.02 -11.23
CA ILE A 106 -3.12 -16.28 -11.97
C ILE A 106 -4.04 -15.55 -11.00
N ILE A 107 -4.52 -16.24 -9.95
CA ILE A 107 -5.32 -15.61 -8.88
C ILE A 107 -4.54 -14.46 -8.23
N GLY A 108 -3.25 -14.65 -7.93
CA GLY A 108 -2.37 -13.62 -7.41
C GLY A 108 -2.29 -12.39 -8.32
N ILE A 109 -2.08 -12.57 -9.62
CA ILE A 109 -2.06 -11.48 -10.60
C ILE A 109 -3.41 -10.74 -10.64
N LEU A 110 -4.53 -11.48 -10.67
CA LEU A 110 -5.86 -10.89 -10.68
C LEU A 110 -6.12 -10.08 -9.40
N LEU A 111 -5.72 -10.59 -8.24
CA LEU A 111 -5.81 -9.87 -6.97
C LEU A 111 -4.94 -8.61 -6.95
N LEU A 112 -3.74 -8.68 -7.52
CA LEU A 112 -2.87 -7.50 -7.66
C LEU A 112 -3.54 -6.44 -8.53
N ILE A 113 -4.02 -6.80 -9.72
CA ILE A 113 -4.72 -5.87 -10.62
C ILE A 113 -5.96 -5.28 -9.95
N PHE A 114 -6.77 -6.11 -9.29
CA PHE A 114 -7.95 -5.65 -8.58
C PHE A 114 -7.59 -4.70 -7.43
N SER A 115 -6.53 -4.98 -6.69
CA SER A 115 -6.02 -4.09 -5.64
C SER A 115 -5.61 -2.73 -6.20
N ILE A 116 -4.92 -2.72 -7.35
CA ILE A 116 -4.49 -1.50 -8.05
C ILE A 116 -5.71 -0.67 -8.47
N VAL A 117 -6.73 -1.31 -9.06
CA VAL A 117 -7.96 -0.62 -9.50
C VAL A 117 -8.70 0.02 -8.33
N LEU A 118 -8.89 -0.72 -7.23
CA LEU A 118 -9.52 -0.17 -6.01
C LEU A 118 -8.74 1.03 -5.49
N ARG A 119 -7.41 0.90 -5.45
CA ARG A 119 -6.51 1.91 -4.91
C ARG A 119 -6.49 3.18 -5.76
N TRP A 120 -6.41 3.04 -7.08
CA TRP A 120 -6.57 4.15 -8.02
C TRP A 120 -7.92 4.87 -7.85
N GLY A 121 -8.99 4.10 -7.63
CA GLY A 121 -10.32 4.63 -7.33
C GLY A 121 -10.35 5.52 -6.08
N THR A 122 -9.60 5.19 -5.03
CA THR A 122 -9.51 6.01 -3.81
C THR A 122 -8.78 7.34 -4.04
N PHE A 123 -7.74 7.36 -4.88
CA PHE A 123 -6.94 8.56 -5.12
C PHE A 123 -7.67 9.66 -5.88
N ASN A 124 -8.68 9.29 -6.69
CA ASN A 124 -9.45 10.21 -7.50
C ASN A 124 -10.73 10.74 -6.83
N LYS A 125 -10.99 10.35 -5.57
CA LYS A 125 -12.16 10.85 -4.82
C LYS A 125 -11.95 12.30 -4.37
N LYS A 126 -12.98 13.14 -4.58
CA LYS A 126 -13.00 14.56 -4.19
C LYS A 126 -13.33 14.79 -2.71
N THR A 127 -13.90 13.79 -2.05
CA THR A 127 -14.28 13.81 -0.64
C THR A 127 -13.50 12.75 0.13
N ILE A 128 -13.25 13.03 1.40
CA ILE A 128 -12.58 12.11 2.31
C ILE A 128 -13.64 11.60 3.26
N THR A 129 -13.71 10.28 3.43
CA THR A 129 -14.70 9.60 4.26
C THR A 129 -14.08 8.35 4.87
N SER A 130 -14.64 7.89 5.99
CA SER A 130 -14.28 6.61 6.61
C SER A 130 -14.40 5.41 5.66
N ARG A 131 -15.32 5.49 4.68
CA ARG A 131 -15.44 4.50 3.60
C ARG A 131 -14.21 4.49 2.70
N ASN A 132 -13.73 5.65 2.27
CA ASN A 132 -12.54 5.74 1.41
C ASN A 132 -11.28 5.22 2.11
N ILE A 133 -11.12 5.53 3.41
CA ILE A 133 -10.06 4.95 4.25
C ILE A 133 -10.16 3.43 4.26
N SER A 134 -11.36 2.88 4.51
CA SER A 134 -11.55 1.43 4.53
C SER A 134 -11.30 0.75 3.18
N VAL A 135 -11.70 1.38 2.06
CA VAL A 135 -11.40 0.85 0.71
C VAL A 135 -9.90 0.87 0.42
N PHE A 136 -9.17 1.89 0.89
CA PHE A 136 -7.71 1.91 0.78
C PHE A 136 -7.08 0.72 1.50
N TYR A 137 -7.45 0.46 2.76
CA TYR A 137 -6.90 -0.67 3.52
C TYR A 137 -7.36 -2.03 2.98
N LEU A 138 -8.56 -2.13 2.40
CA LEU A 138 -8.99 -3.31 1.66
C LEU A 138 -8.10 -3.55 0.43
N SER A 139 -7.78 -2.51 -0.33
CA SER A 139 -6.86 -2.62 -1.46
C SER A 139 -5.46 -3.07 -1.00
N LEU A 140 -4.96 -2.56 0.11
CA LEU A 140 -3.68 -2.99 0.68
C LEU A 140 -3.73 -4.45 1.14
N MET A 141 -4.85 -4.90 1.72
CA MET A 141 -5.03 -6.29 2.13
C MET A 141 -5.00 -7.24 0.93
N LEU A 142 -5.72 -6.89 -0.15
CA LEU A 142 -5.70 -7.64 -1.39
C LEU A 142 -4.30 -7.67 -2.02
N LEU A 143 -3.57 -6.57 -1.96
CA LEU A 143 -2.19 -6.48 -2.44
C LEU A 143 -1.27 -7.44 -1.67
N ILE A 144 -1.31 -7.48 -0.34
CA ILE A 144 -0.44 -8.38 0.42
C ILE A 144 -0.82 -9.86 0.27
N ILE A 145 -2.11 -10.17 0.13
CA ILE A 145 -2.58 -11.52 -0.22
C ILE A 145 -2.07 -11.89 -1.61
N SER A 146 -2.08 -10.93 -2.55
CA SER A 146 -1.56 -11.15 -3.90
C SER A 146 -0.08 -11.52 -3.91
N LEU A 147 0.73 -11.06 -2.95
CA LEU A 147 2.14 -11.45 -2.85
C LEU A 147 2.27 -12.95 -2.58
N SER A 148 1.49 -13.45 -1.61
CA SER A 148 1.53 -14.85 -1.23
C SER A 148 1.14 -15.77 -2.39
N PHE A 149 0.09 -15.42 -3.15
CA PHE A 149 -0.37 -16.21 -4.30
C PHE A 149 0.44 -15.98 -5.57
N GLY A 150 0.87 -14.74 -5.83
CA GLY A 150 1.67 -14.37 -7.01
C GLY A 150 3.03 -15.05 -7.01
N TYR A 151 3.68 -15.16 -5.84
CA TYR A 151 4.90 -15.95 -5.68
C TYR A 151 4.62 -17.43 -5.35
N GLY A 152 3.35 -17.81 -5.12
CA GLY A 152 2.94 -19.17 -4.81
C GLY A 152 3.62 -19.76 -3.58
N SER A 153 3.87 -18.96 -2.54
CA SER A 153 4.68 -19.35 -1.38
C SER A 153 3.84 -19.65 -0.15
N GLN A 154 3.92 -20.88 0.37
CA GLN A 154 3.24 -21.28 1.61
C GLN A 154 3.74 -20.46 2.80
N PHE A 155 5.04 -20.20 2.86
CA PHE A 155 5.63 -19.38 3.91
C PHE A 155 5.08 -17.95 3.86
N LEU A 156 4.95 -17.35 2.66
CA LEU A 156 4.31 -16.04 2.53
C LEU A 156 2.84 -16.04 2.91
N ILE A 157 2.10 -17.13 2.73
CA ILE A 157 0.71 -17.20 3.20
C ILE A 157 0.69 -17.03 4.71
N LEU A 158 1.49 -17.82 5.44
CA LEU A 158 1.57 -17.73 6.90
C LEU A 158 2.06 -16.34 7.33
N TYR A 159 3.10 -15.82 6.69
CA TYR A 159 3.65 -14.50 6.99
C TYR A 159 2.61 -13.37 6.80
N THR A 160 1.85 -13.43 5.71
CA THR A 160 0.75 -12.49 5.44
C THR A 160 -0.38 -12.62 6.45
N ILE A 161 -0.78 -13.83 6.83
CA ILE A 161 -1.88 -14.06 7.79
C ILE A 161 -1.50 -13.61 9.20
N PHE A 162 -0.33 -14.00 9.70
CA PHE A 162 0.05 -13.77 11.09
C PHE A 162 0.68 -12.40 11.35
N ILE A 163 1.28 -11.77 10.34
CA ILE A 163 1.94 -10.47 10.50
C ILE A 163 1.25 -9.42 9.63
N GLY A 164 1.10 -9.67 8.34
CA GLY A 164 0.55 -8.69 7.39
C GLY A 164 -0.87 -8.22 7.73
N MET A 165 -1.82 -9.15 7.88
CA MET A 165 -3.22 -8.83 8.16
C MET A 165 -3.41 -8.10 9.50
N PRO A 166 -2.87 -8.56 10.64
CA PRO A 166 -2.96 -7.82 11.90
C PRO A 166 -2.41 -6.40 11.80
N LEU A 167 -1.29 -6.22 11.08
CA LEU A 167 -0.67 -4.92 10.91
C LEU A 167 -1.57 -3.96 10.09
N ILE A 168 -2.21 -4.45 9.02
CA ILE A 168 -3.20 -3.68 8.23
C ILE A 168 -4.39 -3.28 9.08
N LEU A 169 -4.96 -4.23 9.81
CA LEU A 169 -6.13 -3.97 10.64
C LEU A 169 -5.81 -2.97 11.76
N TRP A 170 -4.62 -3.08 12.37
CA TRP A 170 -4.18 -2.15 13.38
C TRP A 170 -4.01 -0.73 12.82
N GLN A 171 -3.31 -0.59 11.69
CA GLN A 171 -3.12 0.73 11.08
C GLN A 171 -4.45 1.35 10.61
N ARG A 172 -5.35 0.54 10.03
CA ARG A 172 -6.70 0.97 9.68
C ARG A 172 -7.46 1.50 10.89
N ARG A 173 -7.43 0.76 12.01
CA ARG A 173 -8.13 1.16 13.24
C ARG A 173 -7.61 2.50 13.76
N LEU A 174 -6.29 2.67 13.82
CA LEU A 174 -5.68 3.92 14.26
C LEU A 174 -6.09 5.10 13.39
N GLU A 175 -6.06 4.93 12.07
CA GLU A 175 -6.42 5.99 11.15
C GLU A 175 -7.91 6.35 11.23
N LEU A 176 -8.79 5.36 11.34
CA LEU A 176 -10.23 5.60 11.51
C LEU A 176 -10.54 6.31 12.84
N THR A 177 -9.90 5.91 13.94
CA THR A 177 -10.08 6.58 15.23
C THR A 177 -9.58 8.01 15.21
N ALA A 178 -8.45 8.29 14.55
CA ALA A 178 -7.94 9.64 14.40
C ALA A 178 -8.83 10.49 13.48
N TYR A 179 -9.32 9.90 12.39
CA TYR A 179 -10.21 10.57 11.44
C TYR A 179 -11.57 10.90 12.05
N ALA A 180 -12.17 10.00 12.83
CA ALA A 180 -13.45 10.24 13.51
C ALA A 180 -13.39 11.48 14.43
N LYS A 181 -12.34 11.59 15.26
CA LYS A 181 -12.14 12.76 16.13
C LYS A 181 -11.98 14.07 15.35
N PHE A 182 -11.35 14.00 14.17
CA PHE A 182 -11.18 15.13 13.28
C PHE A 182 -12.50 15.50 12.59
N GLU A 183 -13.26 14.50 12.13
CA GLU A 183 -14.56 14.68 11.50
C GLU A 183 -15.58 15.31 12.46
N ASP A 184 -15.61 14.84 13.71
CA ASP A 184 -16.45 15.40 14.78
C ASP A 184 -16.11 16.89 15.03
N PHE A 185 -14.83 17.26 15.07
CA PHE A 185 -14.40 18.65 15.21
C PHE A 185 -14.88 19.51 14.03
N VAL A 186 -14.71 19.02 12.80
CA VAL A 186 -15.09 19.78 11.60
C VAL A 186 -16.61 19.96 11.48
N HIS A 187 -17.39 18.95 11.87
CA HIS A 187 -18.84 19.02 11.84
C HIS A 187 -19.41 19.85 12.99
N ASN A 188 -18.95 19.64 14.22
CA ASN A 188 -19.55 20.25 15.40
C ASN A 188 -18.98 21.63 15.73
N GLU A 189 -17.66 21.83 15.60
CA GLU A 189 -17.02 23.11 15.95
C GLU A 189 -16.98 24.08 14.76
N LEU A 190 -16.76 23.57 13.54
CA LEU A 190 -16.66 24.42 12.34
C LEU A 190 -17.95 24.46 11.49
N ASN A 191 -18.98 23.66 11.82
CA ASN A 191 -20.24 23.58 11.07
C ASN A 191 -20.08 23.26 9.56
N ILE A 192 -19.05 22.49 9.19
CA ILE A 192 -18.79 22.12 7.78
C ILE A 192 -19.31 20.71 7.51
N ASN A 193 -20.43 20.58 6.80
CA ASN A 193 -21.06 19.28 6.52
C ASN A 193 -20.30 18.35 5.55
N ARG A 194 -19.33 18.86 4.78
CA ARG A 194 -18.57 18.05 3.81
C ARG A 194 -17.10 18.42 3.75
N ILE A 195 -16.25 17.43 4.01
CA ILE A 195 -14.80 17.56 3.97
C ILE A 195 -14.30 17.33 2.54
N LYS A 196 -14.04 18.41 1.81
CA LYS A 196 -13.47 18.39 0.45
C LYS A 196 -11.95 18.21 0.52
N SER A 197 -11.39 17.40 -0.38
CA SER A 197 -9.94 17.13 -0.44
C SER A 197 -9.08 18.40 -0.57
N LYS A 198 -9.59 19.43 -1.26
CA LYS A 198 -8.89 20.73 -1.45
C LYS A 198 -8.64 21.48 -0.14
N ASN A 199 -9.57 21.41 0.82
CA ASN A 199 -9.50 22.16 2.07
C ASN A 199 -8.93 21.32 3.22
N TYR A 200 -8.67 20.04 2.95
CA TYR A 200 -8.41 19.04 3.98
C TYR A 200 -7.17 19.33 4.81
N ALA A 201 -6.05 19.70 4.18
CA ALA A 201 -4.82 20.04 4.87
C ALA A 201 -4.99 21.26 5.80
N LYS A 202 -5.80 22.24 5.38
CA LYS A 202 -6.10 23.43 6.18
C LYS A 202 -6.90 23.06 7.43
N LEU A 203 -7.99 22.29 7.27
CA LEU A 203 -8.82 21.84 8.39
C LEU A 203 -8.02 21.01 9.41
N TRP A 204 -7.10 20.16 8.94
CA TRP A 204 -6.23 19.41 9.84
C TRP A 204 -5.28 20.30 10.65
N ASN A 205 -4.78 21.39 10.07
CA ASN A 205 -3.95 22.34 10.79
C ASN A 205 -4.78 23.07 11.86
N GLU A 206 -5.99 23.52 11.52
CA GLU A 206 -6.92 24.15 12.48
C GLU A 206 -7.23 23.21 13.67
N TYR A 207 -7.52 21.93 13.39
CA TYR A 207 -7.74 20.92 14.45
C TYR A 207 -6.52 20.76 15.37
N LEU A 208 -5.32 20.71 14.79
CA LEU A 208 -4.09 20.49 15.56
C LEU A 208 -3.68 21.73 16.36
N GLU A 209 -3.90 22.92 15.83
CA GLU A 209 -3.73 24.19 16.56
C GLU A 209 -4.70 24.29 17.73
N GLY A 210 -6.00 24.00 17.51
CA GLY A 210 -7.00 24.00 18.57
C GLY A 210 -6.67 23.04 19.71
N LYS A 211 -6.17 21.84 19.38
CA LYS A 211 -5.73 20.86 20.39
C LYS A 211 -4.49 21.29 21.17
N THR A 212 -3.60 22.05 20.53
CA THR A 212 -2.37 22.56 21.18
C THR A 212 -2.72 23.67 22.16
N LYS A 213 -3.65 24.56 21.81
CA LYS A 213 -4.15 25.62 22.72
C LYS A 213 -4.82 25.06 23.97
N ARG A 214 -5.76 24.12 23.82
CA ARG A 214 -6.44 23.47 24.96
C ARG A 214 -5.47 22.81 25.94
N ARG A 215 -4.38 22.22 25.45
CA ARG A 215 -3.33 21.60 26.28
C ARG A 215 -2.41 22.60 26.98
N ALA A 216 -2.32 23.84 26.50
CA ALA A 216 -1.52 24.88 27.15
C ALA A 216 -2.31 25.59 28.27
N GLU A 217 -3.63 25.40 28.29
CA GLU A 217 -4.57 25.95 29.29
C GLU A 217 -4.86 24.96 30.44
N GLU A 218 -4.43 23.69 30.31
CA GLU A 218 -4.47 22.61 31.33
C GLU A 218 -3.16 22.55 32.13
#